data_AF-A0A1Q7PAZ7-F1
#
_entry.id   AF-A0A1Q7PAZ7-F1
#
_cell.length_a   1.000
_cell.length_b   1.000
_cell.length_c   1.000
_cell.angle_alpha   90.00
_cell.angle_beta   90.00
_cell.angle_gamma   90.00
#
_symmetry.space_group_name_H-M   'P 1'
#
loop_
_entity.id
_entity.type
_entity.pdbx_description
1 polymer ?
#
loop_
_entity_poly.entity_id
_entity_poly.type
_entity_poly.pdbx_seq_one_letter_code
_entity_poly.pdbx_strand_id
1 'polypeptide(L)'
;MGRLNVDPIATFSDGSQLLVSTHYSREGCFTCGLYVVLSGGEGQWDLRAISDQHEAATCLGAQEIAYSYAQRLYPGTAVGMKKPPYLVWQGPASNT
;
A
#
# COMPACT_ATOMS: atom_id res chain seq x y z
N MET A 1 10.81 -4.64 -9.08
CA MET A 1 11.24 -4.08 -7.77
C MET A 1 10.00 -3.50 -7.11
N GLY A 2 9.97 -3.34 -5.78
CA GLY A 2 8.81 -2.81 -5.07
C GLY A 2 9.24 -1.82 -4.01
N ARG A 3 8.38 -0.84 -3.72
CA ARG A 3 8.61 0.15 -2.66
C ARG A 3 7.39 0.17 -1.74
N LEU A 4 7.63 -0.09 -0.46
CA LEU A 4 6.61 0.06 0.57
C LEU A 4 6.47 1.54 0.90
N ASN A 5 5.24 2.07 0.90
CA ASN A 5 4.98 3.37 1.48
C ASN A 5 4.98 3.22 3.00
N VAL A 6 5.97 3.83 3.65
CA VAL A 6 6.10 3.85 5.12
C VAL A 6 5.14 4.85 5.78
N ASP A 7 4.51 5.71 4.99
CA ASP A 7 3.44 6.58 5.46
C ASP A 7 2.10 5.82 5.46
N PRO A 8 1.49 5.58 6.62
CA PRO A 8 0.29 4.77 6.73
C PRO A 8 -0.92 5.42 6.08
N ILE A 9 -1.71 4.61 5.39
CA ILE A 9 -2.99 5.06 4.83
C ILE A 9 -4.08 5.11 5.90
N ALA A 10 -3.92 4.37 7.01
CA ALA A 10 -4.73 4.49 8.21
C ALA A 10 -3.99 3.96 9.44
N THR A 11 -4.40 4.46 10.61
CA THR A 11 -4.02 3.91 11.91
C THR A 11 -5.27 3.41 12.61
N PHE A 12 -5.25 2.16 13.05
CA PHE A 12 -6.34 1.53 13.79
C PHE A 12 -6.30 1.92 15.27
N SER A 13 -7.40 1.71 15.97
CA SER A 13 -7.52 2.07 17.40
C SER A 13 -6.59 1.28 18.32
N ASP A 14 -6.14 0.09 17.90
CA ASP A 14 -5.16 -0.73 18.59
C ASP A 14 -3.71 -0.27 18.34
N GLY A 15 -3.52 0.81 17.57
CA GLY A 15 -2.21 1.34 17.19
C GLY A 15 -1.57 0.63 16.00
N SER A 16 -2.21 -0.40 15.44
CA SER A 16 -1.74 -1.01 14.19
C SER A 16 -1.91 -0.06 13.01
N GLN A 17 -1.10 -0.24 11.97
CA GLN A 17 -1.04 0.67 10.83
C GLN A 17 -1.30 -0.07 9.52
N LEU A 18 -2.16 0.50 8.68
CA LEU A 18 -2.40 0.02 7.33
C LEU A 18 -1.43 0.73 6.37
N LEU A 19 -0.58 -0.04 5.71
CA LEU A 19 0.36 0.41 4.71
C LEU A 19 -0.03 -0.09 3.32
N VAL A 20 0.48 0.61 2.31
CA VAL A 20 0.35 0.24 0.90
C VAL A 20 1.73 0.15 0.29
N SER A 21 2.01 -0.94 -0.43
CA SER A 21 3.20 -1.05 -1.28
C SER A 21 2.80 -0.85 -2.73
N THR A 22 3.71 -0.30 -3.52
CA THR A 22 3.58 -0.29 -4.98
C THR A 22 4.75 -1.04 -5.58
N HIS A 23 4.42 -1.94 -6.49
CA HIS A 23 5.37 -2.75 -7.25
C HIS A 23 5.17 -2.45 -8.73
N TYR A 24 6.27 -2.49 -9.47
CA TYR A 24 6.28 -2.39 -10.94
C TYR A 24 6.81 -3.72 -11.47
N SER A 25 5.99 -4.37 -12.28
CA SER A 25 6.37 -5.54 -13.05
C SER A 25 7.22 -5.09 -14.25
N ARG A 26 8.10 -5.98 -14.74
CA ARG A 26 8.92 -5.67 -15.92
C ARG A 26 8.11 -5.57 -17.21
N GLU A 27 6.82 -5.89 -17.17
CA GLU A 27 5.90 -5.91 -18.32
C GLU A 27 5.13 -4.59 -18.49
N GLY A 28 5.44 -3.56 -17.68
CA GLY A 28 4.78 -2.26 -17.75
C GLY A 28 3.59 -2.10 -16.82
N CYS A 29 3.34 -3.09 -15.96
CA CYS A 29 2.19 -3.11 -15.07
C CYS A 29 2.58 -2.75 -13.64
N PHE A 30 1.64 -2.15 -12.92
CA PHE A 30 1.80 -1.78 -11.52
C PHE A 30 0.91 -2.66 -10.66
N THR A 31 1.42 -3.12 -9.53
CA THR A 31 0.62 -3.80 -8.53
C THR A 31 0.72 -3.10 -7.19
N CYS A 32 -0.38 -3.10 -6.45
CA CYS A 32 -0.38 -2.62 -5.06
C CYS A 32 -0.72 -3.75 -4.09
N GLY A 33 0.06 -3.82 -3.02
CA GLY A 33 -0.19 -4.71 -1.88
C GLY A 33 -0.61 -3.91 -0.66
N LEU A 34 -1.50 -4.48 0.16
CA LEU A 34 -1.88 -3.93 1.46
C LEU A 34 -1.25 -4.74 2.58
N TYR A 35 -0.73 -4.04 3.57
CA TYR A 35 -0.08 -4.64 4.73
C TYR A 35 -0.61 -4.01 6.01
N VAL A 36 -0.85 -4.82 7.03
CA VAL A 36 -0.99 -4.33 8.40
C VAL A 36 0.34 -4.52 9.10
N VAL A 37 0.85 -3.44 9.69
CA VAL A 37 1.96 -3.46 10.62
C VAL A 37 1.39 -3.48 12.02
N LEU A 38 1.70 -4.55 12.75
CA LEU A 38 1.54 -4.56 14.19
C LEU A 38 2.82 -3.97 14.79
N SER A 39 2.67 -3.00 15.70
CA SER A 39 3.77 -2.54 16.55
C SER A 39 4.20 -3.69 17.47
N GLY A 40 5.04 -4.59 16.98
CA GLY A 40 5.81 -5.49 17.81
C GLY A 40 6.78 -4.67 18.66
N GLY A 41 7.05 -5.09 19.89
CA GLY A 41 8.02 -4.43 20.76
C GLY A 41 9.35 -4.13 20.05
N GLU A 42 9.99 -3.03 20.48
CA GLU A 42 11.23 -2.43 19.95
C GLU A 42 11.84 -3.07 18.69
N GLY A 43 11.53 -2.48 17.52
CA GLY A 43 12.31 -2.65 16.29
C GLY A 43 11.83 -3.72 15.31
N GLN A 44 10.81 -4.52 15.65
CA GLN A 44 10.29 -5.56 14.75
C GLN A 44 8.88 -5.20 14.25
N TRP A 45 8.80 -4.84 12.96
CA TRP A 45 7.52 -4.61 12.28
C TRP A 45 7.00 -5.97 11.79
N ASP A 46 5.95 -6.51 12.40
CA ASP A 46 5.28 -7.70 11.87
C ASP A 46 4.33 -7.27 10.74
N LEU A 47 4.82 -7.39 9.50
CA LEU A 47 4.09 -7.05 8.27
C LEU A 47 3.22 -8.23 7.86
N ARG A 48 1.90 -8.09 8.00
CA ARG A 48 0.93 -9.07 7.49
C ARG A 48 0.31 -8.59 6.19
N ALA A 49 0.52 -9.35 5.12
CA ALA A 49 -0.13 -9.09 3.84
C ALA A 49 -1.64 -9.39 3.94
N ILE A 50 -2.48 -8.47 3.46
CA ILE A 50 -3.95 -8.57 3.51
C ILE A 50 -4.55 -8.91 2.14
N SER A 51 -3.83 -8.64 1.06
CA SER A 51 -4.33 -8.81 -0.31
C SER A 51 -3.27 -9.39 -1.22
N ASP A 52 -3.72 -10.22 -2.16
CA ASP A 52 -2.97 -10.46 -3.39
C ASP A 52 -2.87 -9.16 -4.21
N GLN A 53 -1.76 -9.06 -4.93
CA GLN A 53 -1.36 -7.89 -5.69
C GLN A 53 -2.33 -7.63 -6.85
N HIS A 54 -3.05 -6.51 -6.80
CA HIS A 54 -3.97 -6.14 -7.89
C HIS A 54 -3.22 -5.35 -8.96
N GLU A 55 -3.28 -5.85 -10.20
CA GLU A 55 -2.56 -5.29 -11.34
C GLU A 55 -3.34 -4.17 -12.03
N ALA A 56 -2.64 -3.11 -12.42
CA ALA A 56 -3.17 -1.99 -13.18
C ALA A 56 -2.12 -1.44 -14.15
N ALA A 57 -2.60 -0.83 -15.24
CA ALA A 57 -1.75 -0.18 -16.24
C ALA A 57 -1.04 1.09 -15.73
N THR A 58 -1.49 1.66 -14.61
CA THR A 58 -0.88 2.85 -14.02
C THR A 58 -0.68 2.67 -12.52
N CYS A 59 0.36 3.32 -11.99
CA CYS A 59 0.64 3.38 -10.55
C CYS A 59 -0.57 3.91 -9.77
N LEU A 60 -1.20 4.99 -10.25
CA LEU A 60 -2.39 5.56 -9.62
C LEU A 60 -3.57 4.57 -9.62
N GLY A 61 -3.81 3.89 -10.75
CA GLY A 61 -4.89 2.89 -10.83
C GLY A 61 -4.70 1.74 -9.85
N ALA A 62 -3.47 1.23 -9.70
CA ALA A 62 -3.17 0.19 -8.72
C ALA A 62 -3.44 0.68 -7.28
N GLN A 63 -3.09 1.94 -6.99
CA GLN A 63 -3.33 2.55 -5.68
C GLN A 63 -4.82 2.81 -5.40
N GLU A 64 -5.59 3.21 -6.40
CA GLU A 64 -7.05 3.40 -6.28
C GLU A 64 -7.79 2.08 -6.05
N ILE A 65 -7.35 1.01 -6.72
CA ILE A 65 -7.88 -0.35 -6.48
C ILE A 65 -7.57 -0.78 -5.05
N ALA A 66 -6.32 -0.63 -4.61
CA ALA A 66 -5.92 -0.97 -3.24
C ALA A 66 -6.66 -0.12 -2.19
N TYR A 67 -6.85 1.18 -2.43
CA TYR A 67 -7.64 2.06 -1.55
C TYR A 67 -9.10 1.60 -1.47
N SER A 68 -9.74 1.35 -2.61
CA SER A 68 -11.13 0.89 -2.65
C SER A 68 -11.30 -0.46 -1.94
N TYR A 69 -10.31 -1.36 -2.09
CA TYR A 69 -10.29 -2.64 -1.40
C TYR A 69 -10.11 -2.46 0.12
N ALA A 70 -9.20 -1.58 0.56
CA ALA A 70 -9.03 -1.23 1.96
C ALA A 70 -10.31 -0.67 2.60
N GLN A 71 -11.04 0.21 1.91
CA GLN A 71 -12.30 0.76 2.41
C GLN A 71 -13.38 -0.31 2.60
N ARG A 72 -13.41 -1.32 1.72
CA ARG A 72 -14.34 -2.46 1.83
C ARG A 72 -13.97 -3.40 2.98
N LEU A 73 -12.67 -3.62 3.21
CA LEU A 73 -12.17 -4.43 4.32
C LEU A 73 -12.39 -3.76 5.68
N TYR A 74 -12.21 -2.44 5.75
CA TYR A 74 -12.25 -1.67 6.99
C TYR A 74 -13.22 -0.48 6.88
N PRO A 75 -14.54 -0.74 6.78
CA PRO A 75 -15.53 0.31 6.58
C PRO A 75 -15.57 1.33 7.73
N GLY A 76 -15.28 0.89 8.95
CA GLY A 76 -15.21 1.77 10.13
C GLY A 76 -14.05 2.78 10.10
N THR A 77 -13.00 2.49 9.33
CA THR A 77 -11.81 3.36 9.19
C THR A 77 -11.82 4.12 7.86
N ALA A 78 -12.70 3.75 6.93
CA ALA A 78 -12.74 4.26 5.55
C ALA A 78 -12.84 5.78 5.42
N VAL A 79 -13.52 6.46 6.35
CA VAL A 79 -13.67 7.93 6.36
C VAL A 79 -12.35 8.64 6.66
N GLY A 80 -11.50 8.05 7.50
CA GLY A 80 -10.20 8.61 7.90
C GLY A 80 -9.03 8.12 7.05
N MET A 81 -9.27 7.20 6.12
CA MET A 81 -8.21 6.68 5.25
C MET A 81 -7.67 7.78 4.33
N LYS A 82 -6.35 7.92 4.32
CA LYS A 82 -5.64 8.77 3.37
C LYS A 82 -5.96 8.29 1.96
N LYS A 83 -6.27 9.21 1.05
CA LYS A 83 -6.52 8.92 -0.37
C LYS A 83 -5.18 8.89 -1.14
N PRO A 84 -5.10 8.14 -2.25
CA PRO A 84 -3.98 8.26 -3.18
C PRO A 84 -3.90 9.68 -3.78
N PRO A 85 -2.74 10.10 -4.32
CA PRO A 85 -1.56 9.29 -4.60
C PRO A 85 -0.69 9.03 -3.36
N TYR A 86 -0.27 7.78 -3.20
CA TYR A 86 0.76 7.36 -2.26
C TYR A 86 2.12 7.39 -2.95
N LEU A 87 3.20 7.14 -2.20
CA LEU A 87 4.59 7.23 -2.67
C LEU A 87 4.74 6.72 -4.12
N VAL A 88 4.85 7.68 -5.05
CA VAL A 88 4.82 7.42 -6.48
C VAL A 88 6.19 6.92 -6.88
N TRP A 89 6.32 5.62 -7.10
CA TRP A 89 7.52 5.07 -7.68
C TRP A 89 7.46 5.17 -9.21
N GLN A 90 8.32 6.00 -9.80
CA GLN A 90 8.43 6.21 -11.25
C GLN A 90 9.10 5.02 -12.00
N GLY A 91 9.25 3.87 -11.35
CA GLY A 91 10.08 2.77 -11.85
C GLY A 91 11.57 3.00 -11.60
N PRO A 92 12.45 2.09 -12.05
CA PRO A 92 13.88 2.37 -12.07
C PRO A 92 14.11 3.61 -12.93
N ALA A 93 14.80 4.62 -12.38
CA ALA A 93 15.25 5.74 -13.18
C ALA A 93 16.14 5.16 -14.29
N SER A 94 15.71 5.28 -15.54
CA SER A 94 16.61 5.09 -16.68
C SER A 94 17.64 6.21 -16.59
N ASN A 95 18.74 5.95 -15.89
CA ASN A 95 19.91 6.80 -15.95
C ASN A 95 20.40 6.70 -17.40
N THR A 96 20.03 7.68 -18.21
CA THR A 96 20.54 7.88 -19.56
C THR A 96 21.66 8.91 -19.48
#